data_AF-A0AAX6GP67-F1
#
_entry.id   AF-A0AAX6GP67-F1
#
_cell.length_a   1.000
_cell.length_b   1.000
_cell.length_c   1.000
_cell.angle_alpha   90.00
_cell.angle_beta   90.00
_cell.angle_gamma   90.00
#
_symmetry.space_group_name_H-M   'P 1'
#
loop_
_entity.id
_entity.type
_entity.pdbx_description
1 polymer ?
#
loop_
_entity_poly.entity_id
_entity_poly.type
_entity_poly.pdbx_seq_one_letter_code
_entity_poly.pdbx_strand_id
1 'polypeptide(L)'
;MIMRLVTGSSDARTEREARGAYTGEWSMGNVDHTAGNWPFELAKELACFGSRCYISSKSSSCTVEEILKDFWNILDVINNLTNNEVFTSFPFHGGCQTRKQRYRQSSESQGSGSSIRKHTFNGMSSIAWFSYTDIERATNDLSESSNIGLWRYGSLCKGYLDNSRVHIKILDPRVVQGMDEFLEEVKVLNELRHPNLVEYVGACLEPRAVVYKYPSRNLEQCLDKSPRLLTWQIRTRIISQICSALAFLYSKKPHPIIHGNLGLTFILLDDNFNCKVLIPEGTATSNPYPRGKFTEYIEAGNRRLGSDVFSLGVTILRILTGLSAAGIERKMDDVYNGEEELMRNVDRIAGNWPLQLAKELAYFGLKCCYSSKSNRLHVEESMKDLVNLNCDQQLHKQKGVPIL
;
A
#
# COMPACT_ATOMS: atom_id res chain seq x y z
N MET A 1 2.08 26.71 13.10
CA MET A 1 0.85 26.51 12.30
C MET A 1 -0.27 25.95 13.16
N ILE A 2 -0.16 24.74 13.70
CA ILE A 2 -1.21 24.11 14.53
C ILE A 2 -1.59 24.97 15.74
N MET A 3 -0.61 25.52 16.46
CA MET A 3 -0.89 26.44 17.57
C MET A 3 -1.72 27.66 17.14
N ARG A 4 -1.53 28.19 15.93
CA ARG A 4 -2.34 29.31 15.41
C ARG A 4 -3.76 28.88 15.05
N LEU A 5 -3.94 27.62 14.63
CA LEU A 5 -5.27 27.06 14.39
C LEU A 5 -6.05 26.89 15.70
N VAL A 6 -5.37 26.51 16.78
CA VAL A 6 -6.02 26.29 18.08
C VAL A 6 -6.26 27.61 18.82
N THR A 7 -5.32 28.57 18.77
CA THR A 7 -5.38 29.78 19.62
C THR A 7 -5.72 31.08 18.88
N GLY A 8 -5.85 31.04 17.54
CA GLY A 8 -6.21 32.21 16.72
C GLY A 8 -5.18 33.36 16.74
N SER A 9 -4.02 33.15 17.36
CA SER A 9 -3.09 34.22 17.74
C SER A 9 -2.01 34.52 16.68
N SER A 10 -1.41 35.72 16.79
CA SER A 10 -0.24 36.14 16.02
C SER A 10 1.05 35.44 16.52
N ASP A 11 2.11 35.45 15.71
CA ASP A 11 3.31 34.63 15.93
C ASP A 11 4.01 34.86 17.29
N ALA A 12 4.00 36.10 17.82
CA ALA A 12 4.62 36.44 19.10
C ALA A 12 3.85 35.91 20.33
N ARG A 13 2.51 35.85 20.26
CA ARG A 13 1.65 35.32 21.32
C ARG A 13 1.60 33.78 21.30
N THR A 14 1.74 33.20 20.12
CA THR A 14 1.81 31.76 19.87
C THR A 14 2.98 31.09 20.62
N GLU A 15 4.14 31.77 20.77
CA GLU A 15 5.29 31.22 21.52
C GLU A 15 5.01 31.10 23.02
N ARG A 16 4.37 32.11 23.63
CA ARG A 16 4.02 32.09 25.07
C ARG A 16 2.98 31.01 25.37
N GLU A 17 1.97 30.90 24.50
CA GLU A 17 0.90 29.90 24.61
C GLU A 17 1.41 28.47 24.37
N ALA A 18 2.36 28.29 23.44
CA ALA A 18 3.03 27.02 23.24
C ALA A 18 3.80 26.60 24.51
N ARG A 19 4.59 27.49 25.12
CA ARG A 19 5.31 27.15 26.36
C ARG A 19 4.37 26.79 27.51
N GLY A 20 3.28 27.54 27.69
CA GLY A 20 2.28 27.23 28.73
C GLY A 20 1.60 25.87 28.53
N ALA A 21 1.36 25.46 27.27
CA ALA A 21 0.80 24.14 26.97
C ALA A 21 1.76 22.98 27.28
N TYR A 22 3.06 23.19 27.12
CA TYR A 22 4.07 22.19 27.50
C TYR A 22 4.18 22.00 29.01
N THR A 23 4.08 23.09 29.76
CA THR A 23 4.21 23.09 31.23
C THR A 23 2.90 22.75 31.95
N GLY A 24 1.83 22.42 31.22
CA GLY A 24 0.55 22.00 31.78
C GLY A 24 -0.37 23.16 32.22
N GLU A 25 -0.05 24.40 31.85
CA GLU A 25 -0.82 25.60 32.19
C GLU A 25 -1.91 25.93 31.14
N TRP A 26 -2.31 24.95 30.31
CA TRP A 26 -3.26 25.17 29.21
C TRP A 26 -4.73 25.04 29.64
N SER A 27 -5.59 25.91 29.11
CA SER A 27 -7.03 25.93 29.37
C SER A 27 -7.85 26.27 28.11
N MET A 28 -9.16 26.01 28.12
CA MET A 28 -10.07 26.45 27.04
C MET A 28 -10.16 27.96 26.86
N GLY A 29 -9.70 28.75 27.84
CA GLY A 29 -9.58 30.20 27.68
C GLY A 29 -8.56 30.61 26.61
N ASN A 30 -7.71 29.69 26.17
CA ASN A 30 -6.69 29.89 25.14
C ASN A 30 -7.14 29.46 23.73
N VAL A 31 -8.34 28.91 23.58
CA VAL A 31 -8.86 28.40 22.30
C VAL A 31 -9.57 29.51 21.53
N ASP A 32 -9.37 29.53 20.21
CA ASP A 32 -10.11 30.40 19.31
C ASP A 32 -11.54 29.90 19.10
N HIS A 33 -12.45 30.42 19.91
CA HIS A 33 -13.89 30.14 19.80
C HIS A 33 -14.55 30.75 18.56
N THR A 34 -13.84 31.59 17.79
CA THR A 34 -14.38 32.13 16.53
C THR A 34 -14.33 31.11 15.39
N ALA A 35 -13.50 30.07 15.51
CA ALA A 35 -13.41 28.96 14.56
C ALA A 35 -14.46 27.86 14.80
N GLY A 36 -15.35 28.03 15.79
CA GLY A 36 -16.40 27.08 16.15
C GLY A 36 -16.24 26.46 17.54
N ASN A 37 -17.18 25.60 17.92
CA ASN A 37 -17.15 24.90 19.22
C ASN A 37 -16.16 23.74 19.18
N TRP A 38 -14.97 23.96 19.72
CA TRP A 38 -13.96 22.93 19.87
C TRP A 38 -14.30 21.96 21.01
N PRO A 39 -14.23 20.64 20.79
CA PRO A 39 -14.21 19.67 21.87
C PRO A 39 -12.95 19.85 22.74
N PHE A 40 -13.12 19.86 24.07
CA PHE A 40 -12.05 20.12 25.04
C PHE A 40 -10.81 19.26 24.80
N GLU A 41 -10.99 17.94 24.69
CA GLU A 41 -9.87 17.01 24.55
C GLU A 41 -9.15 17.17 23.22
N LEU A 42 -9.86 17.51 22.14
CA LEU A 42 -9.23 17.73 20.84
C LEU A 42 -8.37 19.00 20.83
N ALA A 43 -8.89 20.09 21.39
CA ALA A 43 -8.14 21.35 21.48
C ALA A 43 -6.89 21.20 22.36
N LYS A 44 -7.00 20.43 23.45
CA LYS A 44 -5.90 20.13 24.37
C LYS A 44 -4.80 19.32 23.70
N GLU A 45 -5.14 18.22 23.04
CA GLU A 45 -4.16 17.37 22.36
C GLU A 45 -3.46 18.09 21.20
N LEU A 46 -4.20 18.88 20.41
CA LEU A 46 -3.63 19.71 19.35
C LEU A 46 -2.68 20.80 19.89
N ALA A 47 -3.01 21.40 21.03
CA ALA A 47 -2.13 22.38 21.68
C ALA A 47 -0.86 21.72 22.24
N CYS A 48 -0.97 20.56 22.88
CA CYS A 48 0.17 19.77 23.36
C CYS A 48 1.10 19.38 22.22
N PHE A 49 0.54 18.86 21.12
CA PHE A 49 1.31 18.47 19.94
C PHE A 49 1.99 19.68 19.27
N GLY A 50 1.23 20.77 19.05
CA GLY A 50 1.76 22.00 18.47
C GLY A 50 2.89 22.60 19.31
N SER A 51 2.76 22.53 20.64
CA SER A 51 3.78 22.97 21.58
C SER A 51 5.05 22.13 21.54
N ARG A 52 4.94 20.80 21.56
CA ARG A 52 6.11 19.91 21.46
C ARG A 52 6.84 20.04 20.13
N CYS A 53 6.10 20.16 19.02
CA CYS A 53 6.70 20.45 17.71
C CYS A 53 7.48 21.79 17.73
N TYR A 54 6.93 22.80 18.39
CA TYR A 54 7.57 24.12 18.50
C TYR A 54 8.83 24.08 19.39
N ILE A 55 8.77 23.42 20.54
CA ILE A 55 9.91 23.29 21.47
C ILE A 55 11.00 22.40 20.88
N SER A 56 10.63 21.29 20.23
CA SER A 56 11.58 20.41 19.50
C SER A 56 12.36 21.18 18.43
N SER A 57 11.72 22.16 17.76
CA SER A 57 12.41 23.02 16.79
C SER A 57 13.45 23.97 17.41
N LYS A 58 13.39 24.21 18.73
CA LYS A 58 14.30 25.11 19.47
C LYS A 58 15.27 24.37 20.42
N SER A 59 15.00 23.13 20.82
CA SER A 59 15.87 22.30 21.66
C SER A 59 15.82 20.84 21.24
N SER A 60 16.97 20.17 21.15
CA SER A 60 17.15 18.76 20.72
C SER A 60 16.57 17.70 21.68
N SER A 61 15.58 18.04 22.52
CA SER A 61 15.12 17.21 23.63
C SER A 61 13.94 16.29 23.32
N CYS A 62 13.44 16.26 22.08
CA CYS A 62 12.28 15.45 21.71
C CYS A 62 12.57 14.64 20.44
N THR A 63 12.20 13.36 20.45
CA THR A 63 12.43 12.43 19.34
C THR A 63 11.24 12.43 18.37
N VAL A 64 11.50 12.12 17.10
CA VAL A 64 10.44 12.02 16.06
C VAL A 64 9.37 10.99 16.47
N GLU A 65 9.74 9.95 17.22
CA GLU A 65 8.83 8.92 17.72
C GLU A 65 7.79 9.47 18.71
N GLU A 66 8.17 10.41 19.58
CA GLU A 66 7.25 11.05 20.53
C GLU A 66 6.26 11.97 19.81
N ILE A 67 6.73 12.71 18.80
CA ILE A 67 5.87 13.55 17.94
C ILE A 67 4.86 12.68 17.20
N LEU A 68 5.29 11.56 16.63
CA LEU A 68 4.38 10.62 15.95
C LEU A 68 3.35 10.04 16.91
N LYS A 69 3.75 9.67 18.13
CA LYS A 69 2.83 9.16 19.16
C LYS A 69 1.74 10.17 19.53
N ASP A 70 2.10 11.43 19.72
CA ASP A 70 1.13 12.49 20.01
C ASP A 70 0.18 12.73 18.83
N PHE A 71 0.67 12.64 17.59
CA PHE A 71 -0.18 12.72 16.41
C PHE A 71 -1.20 11.58 16.33
N TRP A 72 -0.80 10.35 16.68
CA TRP A 72 -1.71 9.20 16.74
C TRP A 72 -2.80 9.39 17.80
N ASN A 73 -2.47 9.92 18.98
CA ASN A 73 -3.46 10.23 20.02
C ASN A 73 -4.50 11.25 19.54
N ILE A 74 -4.08 12.26 18.77
CA ILE A 74 -5.01 13.24 18.18
C ILE A 74 -5.98 12.55 17.21
N LEU A 75 -5.47 11.65 16.36
CA LEU A 75 -6.31 10.91 15.42
C LEU A 75 -7.35 10.04 16.14
N ASP A 76 -6.96 9.38 17.23
CA ASP A 76 -7.88 8.59 18.06
C ASP A 76 -8.97 9.47 18.69
N VAL A 77 -8.62 10.65 19.20
CA VAL A 77 -9.60 11.61 19.75
C VAL A 77 -10.58 12.09 18.67
N ILE A 78 -10.10 12.38 17.45
CA ILE A 78 -10.95 12.78 16.32
C ILE A 78 -11.90 11.64 15.92
N ASN A 79 -11.41 10.41 15.84
CA ASN A 79 -12.22 9.24 15.49
C ASN A 79 -13.33 9.01 16.53
N ASN A 80 -13.00 9.14 17.82
CA ASN A 80 -13.98 9.00 18.91
C ASN A 80 -15.03 10.12 18.92
N LEU A 81 -14.65 11.36 18.61
CA LEU A 81 -15.56 12.51 18.63
C LEU A 81 -16.52 12.55 17.43
N THR A 82 -16.15 11.95 16.31
CA THR A 82 -16.95 12.03 15.08
C THR A 82 -17.90 10.85 14.90
N ASN A 83 -17.85 9.80 15.75
CA ASN A 83 -18.56 8.52 15.59
C ASN A 83 -18.46 7.96 14.15
N ASN A 84 -17.38 8.32 13.47
CA ASN A 84 -17.16 8.11 12.07
C ASN A 84 -15.70 7.67 11.94
N GLU A 85 -15.47 6.39 11.68
CA GLU A 85 -14.16 5.86 11.29
C GLU A 85 -13.79 6.31 9.86
N VAL A 86 -13.82 7.61 9.61
CA VAL A 86 -13.63 8.17 8.26
C VAL A 86 -12.14 8.40 7.98
N PHE A 87 -11.24 8.32 8.99
CA PHE A 87 -9.80 8.53 8.81
C PHE A 87 -8.94 7.27 8.57
N THR A 88 -9.50 6.06 8.58
CA THR A 88 -8.75 4.85 8.16
C THR A 88 -8.63 4.72 6.64
N SER A 89 -9.29 5.60 5.88
CA SER A 89 -9.02 5.81 4.45
C SER A 89 -9.35 7.25 4.07
N PHE A 90 -8.33 8.11 3.84
CA PHE A 90 -8.55 9.37 3.13
C PHE A 90 -7.76 9.45 1.83
N PRO A 91 -8.44 9.64 0.68
CA PRO A 91 -7.84 10.25 -0.49
C PRO A 91 -7.61 11.74 -0.16
N PHE A 92 -6.35 12.16 -0.13
CA PHE A 92 -5.98 13.55 0.08
C PHE A 92 -6.50 14.40 -1.09
N HIS A 93 -7.59 15.14 -0.88
CA HIS A 93 -7.95 16.29 -1.70
C HIS A 93 -7.33 17.52 -1.05
N GLY A 94 -6.08 17.79 -1.40
CA GLY A 94 -5.38 19.03 -1.07
C GLY A 94 -4.66 19.50 -2.32
N GLY A 95 -5.25 20.47 -3.02
CA GLY A 95 -4.58 21.16 -4.12
C GLY A 95 -3.32 21.82 -3.59
N CYS A 96 -2.17 21.28 -3.98
CA CYS A 96 -0.88 21.89 -3.72
C CYS A 96 -0.48 22.64 -5.00
N GLN A 97 -0.56 23.97 -4.96
CA GLN A 97 0.03 24.80 -6.00
C GLN A 97 1.53 24.50 -6.06
N THR A 98 1.96 23.87 -7.15
CA THR A 98 3.36 23.56 -7.42
C THR A 98 4.12 24.86 -7.67
N ARG A 99 4.86 25.32 -6.66
CA ARG A 99 5.86 26.36 -6.84
C ARG A 99 7.04 25.76 -7.60
N LYS A 100 7.10 26.00 -8.92
CA LYS A 100 8.26 25.68 -9.77
C LYS A 100 9.54 26.26 -9.16
N GLN A 101 10.36 25.42 -8.51
CA GLN A 101 11.74 25.78 -8.22
C GLN A 101 12.58 25.41 -9.44
N ARG A 102 13.12 26.43 -10.11
CA ARG A 102 14.11 26.26 -11.19
C ARG A 102 15.37 25.64 -10.60
N TYR A 103 15.66 24.40 -10.97
CA TYR A 103 16.99 23.83 -10.80
C TYR A 103 17.88 24.32 -11.94
N ARG A 104 19.01 24.95 -11.61
CA ARG A 104 20.01 25.41 -12.58
C ARG A 104 20.76 24.20 -13.14
N GLN A 105 20.66 23.98 -14.44
CA GLN A 105 21.54 23.06 -15.18
C GLN A 105 22.87 23.75 -15.53
N SER A 106 23.97 23.04 -15.35
CA SER A 106 25.19 23.23 -16.14
C SER A 106 25.06 22.37 -17.40
N SER A 107 24.96 23.03 -18.54
CA SER A 107 24.76 22.46 -19.87
C SER A 107 26.05 21.86 -20.44
N GLU A 108 25.98 20.64 -20.95
CA GLU A 108 26.74 20.23 -22.13
C GLU A 108 25.80 19.54 -23.12
N SER A 109 25.69 20.15 -24.30
CA SER A 109 24.91 19.70 -25.43
C SER A 109 25.76 18.82 -26.32
N GLN A 110 25.24 17.66 -26.76
CA GLN A 110 25.41 17.15 -28.13
C GLN A 110 24.33 16.11 -28.47
N GLY A 111 23.70 16.30 -29.65
CA GLY A 111 23.64 15.25 -30.68
C GLY A 111 22.52 14.21 -30.62
N SER A 112 21.57 14.40 -31.55
CA SER A 112 20.49 13.50 -31.97
C SER A 112 20.84 12.02 -32.15
N GLY A 113 19.91 11.16 -31.70
CA GLY A 113 19.81 9.73 -32.01
C GLY A 113 20.50 8.84 -30.98
N SER A 114 19.76 8.27 -30.02
CA SER A 114 20.32 7.20 -29.19
C SER A 114 19.26 6.41 -28.45
N SER A 115 19.32 5.09 -28.61
CA SER A 115 18.84 4.10 -27.64
C SER A 115 19.20 4.53 -26.21
N ILE A 116 18.30 4.28 -25.26
CA ILE A 116 18.51 4.51 -23.83
C ILE A 116 19.80 3.82 -23.41
N ARG A 117 20.78 4.61 -22.94
CA ARG A 117 22.02 4.09 -22.39
C ARG A 117 21.72 3.48 -21.03
N LYS A 118 21.76 2.14 -20.94
CA LYS A 118 21.78 1.42 -19.67
C LYS A 118 23.07 1.78 -18.94
N HIS A 119 23.01 2.71 -18.01
CA HIS A 119 24.17 3.07 -17.20
C HIS A 119 24.41 1.99 -16.13
N THR A 120 25.64 1.46 -16.09
CA THR A 120 26.06 0.51 -15.07
C THR A 120 26.47 1.24 -13.80
N PHE A 121 25.79 0.99 -12.68
CA PHE A 121 26.20 1.46 -11.36
C PHE A 121 26.76 0.28 -10.56
N ASN A 122 27.98 0.41 -10.01
CA ASN A 122 28.62 -0.50 -9.05
C ASN A 122 28.24 -2.00 -9.14
N GLY A 123 28.62 -2.68 -10.23
CA GLY A 123 28.45 -4.15 -10.34
C GLY A 123 26.99 -4.64 -10.47
N MET A 124 26.00 -3.75 -10.57
CA MET A 124 24.58 -4.06 -10.78
C MET A 124 24.25 -4.15 -12.29
N SER A 125 24.99 -4.96 -13.04
CA SER A 125 24.97 -5.00 -14.52
C SER A 125 23.61 -5.39 -15.14
N SER A 126 22.68 -5.92 -14.35
CA SER A 126 21.36 -6.39 -14.79
C SER A 126 20.22 -5.38 -14.56
N ILE A 127 20.45 -4.28 -13.84
CA ILE A 127 19.40 -3.28 -13.54
C ILE A 127 19.37 -2.22 -14.63
N ALA A 128 18.17 -1.93 -15.14
CA ALA A 128 17.97 -0.78 -16.01
C ALA A 128 17.85 0.50 -15.18
N TRP A 129 18.82 1.40 -15.34
CA TRP A 129 18.81 2.72 -14.74
C TRP A 129 18.34 3.77 -15.75
N PHE A 130 17.32 4.51 -15.37
CA PHE A 130 16.77 5.64 -16.10
C PHE A 130 17.32 6.94 -15.51
N SER A 131 17.56 7.91 -16.39
CA SER A 131 17.95 9.26 -15.99
C SER A 131 16.73 10.10 -15.56
N TYR A 132 16.97 11.23 -14.90
CA TYR A 132 15.92 12.23 -14.64
C TYR A 132 15.13 12.57 -15.90
N THR A 133 15.84 12.79 -17.02
CA THR A 133 15.22 13.23 -18.28
C THR A 133 14.38 12.13 -18.91
N ASP A 134 14.72 10.86 -18.69
CA ASP A 134 13.88 9.74 -19.10
C ASP A 134 12.56 9.72 -18.33
N ILE A 135 12.62 9.93 -17.01
CA ILE A 135 11.43 10.01 -16.16
C ILE A 135 10.57 11.23 -16.50
N GLU A 136 11.18 12.39 -16.67
CA GLU A 136 10.52 13.64 -17.05
C GLU A 136 9.80 13.48 -18.40
N ARG A 137 10.49 12.97 -19.44
CA ARG A 137 9.88 12.71 -20.75
C ARG A 137 8.76 11.68 -20.67
N ALA A 138 8.99 10.59 -19.94
CA ALA A 138 8.00 9.52 -19.83
C ALA A 138 6.69 9.99 -19.18
N THR A 139 6.78 10.95 -18.25
CA THR A 139 5.64 11.51 -17.51
C THR A 139 5.08 12.79 -18.11
N ASN A 140 5.56 13.20 -19.29
CA ASN A 140 5.19 14.48 -19.92
C ASN A 140 5.44 15.64 -18.95
N ASP A 141 6.71 15.83 -18.58
CA ASP A 141 7.21 16.85 -17.65
C ASP A 141 6.58 16.77 -16.25
N LEU A 142 6.36 15.54 -15.75
CA LEU A 142 5.69 15.28 -14.47
C LEU A 142 4.33 16.00 -14.35
N SER A 143 3.64 16.16 -15.47
CA SER A 143 2.35 16.87 -15.52
C SER A 143 1.30 16.21 -14.61
N GLU A 144 0.36 17.00 -14.10
CA GLU A 144 -0.78 16.48 -13.32
C GLU A 144 -1.58 15.42 -14.09
N SER A 145 -1.64 15.53 -15.41
CA SER A 145 -2.31 14.56 -16.30
C SER A 145 -1.70 13.15 -16.26
N SER A 146 -0.43 13.05 -15.86
CA SER A 146 0.30 11.79 -15.67
C SER A 146 0.09 11.21 -14.27
N ASN A 147 -0.39 11.99 -13.30
CA ASN A 147 -0.58 11.53 -11.93
C ASN A 147 -1.80 10.61 -11.84
N ILE A 148 -1.59 9.39 -11.38
CA ILE A 148 -2.65 8.40 -11.13
C ILE A 148 -3.16 8.54 -9.69
N GLY A 149 -2.31 9.01 -8.78
CA GLY A 149 -2.67 9.27 -7.40
C GLY A 149 -1.45 9.33 -6.47
N LEU A 150 -1.75 9.58 -5.20
CA LEU A 150 -0.79 9.52 -4.13
C LEU A 150 -0.50 8.08 -3.75
N TRP A 151 0.77 7.81 -3.51
CA TRP A 151 1.25 6.59 -2.89
C TRP A 151 1.67 6.88 -1.44
N ARG A 152 1.73 5.87 -0.57
CA ARG A 152 2.05 6.04 0.86
C ARG A 152 3.32 6.89 1.12
N TYR A 153 4.29 6.82 0.21
CA TYR A 153 5.59 7.47 0.32
C TYR A 153 5.94 8.29 -0.93
N GLY A 154 4.94 8.75 -1.69
CA GLY A 154 5.21 9.51 -2.90
C GLY A 154 4.04 9.63 -3.87
N SER A 155 4.36 9.64 -5.15
CA SER A 155 3.37 9.75 -6.23
C SER A 155 3.50 8.59 -7.20
N LEU A 156 2.37 8.19 -7.78
CA LEU A 156 2.32 7.18 -8.83
C LEU A 156 1.88 7.85 -10.13
N CYS A 157 2.76 7.84 -11.13
CA CYS A 157 2.50 8.42 -12.44
C CYS A 157 2.33 7.32 -13.49
N LYS A 158 1.47 7.54 -14.48
CA LYS A 158 1.49 6.81 -15.76
C LYS A 158 2.48 7.50 -16.69
N GLY A 159 3.17 6.71 -17.50
CA GLY A 159 4.07 7.23 -18.51
C GLY A 159 4.32 6.26 -19.65
N TYR A 160 5.19 6.68 -20.57
CA TYR A 160 5.66 5.87 -21.68
C TYR A 160 7.19 5.87 -21.71
N LEU A 161 7.79 4.69 -21.65
CA LEU A 161 9.24 4.48 -21.84
C LEU A 161 9.42 3.51 -23.00
N ASP A 162 10.24 3.87 -24.00
CA ASP A 162 10.45 3.06 -25.22
C ASP A 162 9.14 2.56 -25.86
N ASN A 163 8.16 3.46 -26.02
CA ASN A 163 6.80 3.17 -26.51
C ASN A 163 5.99 2.16 -25.66
N SER A 164 6.49 1.77 -24.49
CA SER A 164 5.81 0.89 -23.55
C SER A 164 5.16 1.70 -22.44
N ARG A 165 3.87 1.42 -22.16
CA ARG A 165 3.18 2.00 -21.01
C ARG A 165 3.81 1.53 -19.72
N VAL A 166 4.06 2.46 -18.82
CA VAL A 166 4.66 2.20 -17.50
C VAL A 166 3.92 2.93 -16.39
N HIS A 167 4.03 2.38 -15.17
CA HIS A 167 3.79 3.10 -13.94
C HIS A 167 5.12 3.50 -13.32
N ILE A 168 5.29 4.78 -13.04
CA ILE A 168 6.49 5.34 -12.44
C ILE A 168 6.11 5.80 -11.04
N LYS A 169 6.64 5.09 -10.05
CA LYS A 169 6.48 5.44 -8.65
C LYS A 169 7.64 6.33 -8.25
N ILE A 170 7.36 7.58 -7.90
CA ILE A 170 8.35 8.57 -7.50
C ILE A 170 8.27 8.76 -6.00
N LEU A 171 9.38 8.54 -5.30
CA LEU A 171 9.45 8.67 -3.85
C LEU A 171 9.45 10.16 -3.47
N ASP A 172 8.72 10.48 -2.41
CA ASP A 172 8.71 11.82 -1.84
C ASP A 172 10.11 12.13 -1.28
N PRO A 173 10.72 13.27 -1.63
CA PRO A 173 12.03 13.68 -1.10
C PRO A 173 12.09 13.73 0.44
N ARG A 174 10.95 13.90 1.11
CA ARG A 174 10.83 13.94 2.59
C ARG A 174 10.86 12.55 3.22
N VAL A 175 10.72 11.48 2.43
CA VAL A 175 10.79 10.12 2.93
C VAL A 175 12.22 9.82 3.34
N VAL A 176 12.38 9.54 4.64
CA VAL A 176 13.63 9.14 5.30
C VAL A 176 13.92 7.67 4.98
N GLN A 177 13.96 7.32 3.70
CA GLN A 177 14.58 6.08 3.23
C GLN A 177 16.03 6.40 2.91
N GLY A 178 16.99 5.57 3.33
CA GLY A 178 18.38 5.73 2.94
C GLY A 178 18.60 5.42 1.45
N MET A 179 19.68 5.94 0.86
CA MET A 179 20.07 5.51 -0.51
C MET A 179 20.40 4.02 -0.56
N ASP A 180 21.08 3.50 0.47
CA ASP A 180 21.43 2.07 0.55
C ASP A 180 20.18 1.19 0.64
N GLU A 181 19.19 1.63 1.41
CA GLU A 181 17.88 0.97 1.49
C GLU A 181 17.23 0.93 0.10
N PHE A 182 17.10 2.08 -0.56
CA PHE A 182 16.50 2.15 -1.90
C PHE A 182 17.22 1.22 -2.92
N LEU A 183 18.55 1.21 -2.91
CA LEU A 183 19.35 0.34 -3.78
C LEU A 183 19.10 -1.15 -3.51
N GLU A 184 18.96 -1.55 -2.25
CA GLU A 184 18.64 -2.93 -1.89
C GLU A 184 17.22 -3.32 -2.35
N GLU A 185 16.22 -2.42 -2.24
CA GLU A 185 14.88 -2.68 -2.81
C GLU A 185 14.93 -2.84 -4.31
N VAL A 186 15.64 -1.96 -5.01
CA VAL A 186 15.80 -2.04 -6.46
C VAL A 186 16.44 -3.37 -6.86
N LYS A 187 17.45 -3.83 -6.11
CA LYS A 187 18.11 -5.12 -6.34
C LYS A 187 17.14 -6.29 -6.17
N VAL A 188 16.40 -6.34 -5.06
CA VAL A 188 15.41 -7.39 -4.80
C VAL A 188 14.33 -7.39 -5.88
N LEU A 189 13.73 -6.23 -6.18
CA LEU A 189 12.69 -6.10 -7.21
C LEU A 189 13.19 -6.56 -8.58
N ASN A 190 14.45 -6.28 -8.90
CA ASN A 190 15.05 -6.72 -10.16
C ASN A 190 15.21 -8.26 -10.25
N GLU A 191 15.29 -8.98 -9.13
CA GLU A 191 15.38 -10.44 -9.11
C GLU A 191 14.01 -11.15 -9.10
N LEU A 192 12.93 -10.41 -8.85
CA LEU A 192 11.58 -10.97 -8.82
C LEU A 192 11.00 -11.11 -10.23
N ARG A 193 10.83 -12.35 -10.67
CA ARG A 193 10.15 -12.70 -11.92
C ARG A 193 9.09 -13.76 -11.64
N HIS A 194 7.82 -13.38 -11.81
CA HIS A 194 6.68 -14.26 -11.59
C HIS A 194 5.49 -13.79 -12.44
N PRO A 195 4.70 -14.68 -13.07
CA PRO A 195 3.57 -14.30 -13.93
C PRO A 195 2.48 -13.50 -13.22
N ASN A 196 2.36 -13.61 -11.89
CA ASN A 196 1.37 -12.88 -11.09
C ASN A 196 1.95 -11.77 -10.22
N LEU A 197 3.19 -11.34 -10.48
CA LEU A 197 3.74 -10.10 -9.94
C LEU A 197 3.75 -9.03 -11.02
N VAL A 198 3.63 -7.76 -10.61
CA VAL A 198 3.87 -6.64 -11.53
C VAL A 198 5.32 -6.65 -11.95
N GLU A 199 5.57 -6.55 -13.25
CA GLU A 199 6.91 -6.64 -13.83
C GLU A 199 7.70 -5.34 -13.52
N TYR A 200 8.80 -5.48 -12.80
CA TYR A 200 9.80 -4.42 -12.62
C TYR A 200 10.53 -4.16 -13.94
N VAL A 201 10.66 -2.88 -14.31
CA VAL A 201 11.30 -2.44 -15.55
C VAL A 201 12.66 -1.81 -15.27
N GLY A 202 12.76 -0.97 -14.24
CA GLY A 202 13.98 -0.25 -13.93
C GLY A 202 13.78 0.75 -12.79
N ALA A 203 14.80 1.57 -12.53
CA ALA A 203 14.78 2.57 -11.47
C ALA A 203 15.51 3.86 -11.88
N CYS A 204 15.26 4.93 -11.15
CA CYS A 204 15.97 6.20 -11.23
C CYS A 204 16.49 6.56 -9.84
N LEU A 205 17.69 7.12 -9.75
CA LEU A 205 18.27 7.58 -8.47
C LEU A 205 17.80 8.98 -8.10
N GLU A 206 17.59 9.84 -9.10
CA GLU A 206 17.26 11.25 -8.91
C GLU A 206 16.23 11.72 -9.99
N PRO A 207 14.93 11.87 -9.63
CA PRO A 207 14.36 11.51 -8.34
C PRO A 207 14.44 10.00 -8.12
N ARG A 208 14.45 9.58 -6.85
CA ARG A 208 14.29 8.17 -6.53
C ARG A 208 12.96 7.68 -7.07
N ALA A 209 13.01 6.79 -8.06
CA ALA A 209 11.82 6.27 -8.70
C ALA A 209 11.99 4.81 -9.08
N VAL A 210 10.89 4.08 -9.02
CA VAL A 210 10.79 2.69 -9.48
C VAL A 210 9.80 2.62 -10.64
N VAL A 211 10.21 1.96 -11.72
CA VAL A 211 9.42 1.83 -12.94
C VAL A 211 8.89 0.41 -13.03
N TYR A 212 7.58 0.32 -13.20
CA TYR A 212 6.84 -0.93 -13.39
C TYR A 212 6.15 -0.94 -14.74
N LYS A 213 6.02 -2.12 -15.33
CA LYS A 213 5.24 -2.30 -16.55
C LYS A 213 3.77 -2.19 -16.21
N TYR A 214 3.05 -1.39 -16.99
CA TYR A 214 1.67 -0.99 -16.76
C TYR A 214 0.71 -2.18 -16.63
N PRO A 215 0.23 -2.52 -15.42
CA PRO A 215 -1.01 -3.24 -15.30
C PRO A 215 -2.17 -2.23 -15.36
N SER A 216 -3.24 -2.64 -16.03
CA SER A 216 -4.51 -1.89 -16.04
C SER A 216 -5.11 -1.87 -14.61
N ARG A 217 -6.31 -1.32 -14.46
CA ARG A 217 -7.10 -1.09 -13.22
C ARG A 217 -6.80 -1.99 -11.99
N ASN A 218 -6.82 -1.41 -10.79
CA ASN A 218 -6.80 -2.18 -9.55
C ASN A 218 -8.13 -2.90 -9.27
N LEU A 219 -8.07 -3.98 -8.49
CA LEU A 219 -9.19 -4.87 -8.22
C LEU A 219 -10.30 -4.19 -7.42
N GLU A 220 -9.95 -3.30 -6.49
CA GLU A 220 -10.94 -2.53 -5.71
C GLU A 220 -11.84 -1.69 -6.63
N GLN A 221 -11.24 -0.91 -7.53
CA GLN A 221 -11.98 -0.14 -8.52
C GLN A 221 -12.82 -1.01 -9.44
N CYS A 222 -12.36 -2.23 -9.77
CA CYS A 222 -13.12 -3.15 -10.60
C CYS A 222 -14.33 -3.72 -9.87
N LEU A 223 -14.20 -4.04 -8.58
CA LEU A 223 -15.31 -4.48 -7.73
C LEU A 223 -16.32 -3.36 -7.48
N ASP A 224 -15.86 -2.12 -7.38
CA ASP A 224 -16.77 -0.98 -7.16
C ASP A 224 -17.48 -0.54 -8.45
N LYS A 225 -16.73 -0.34 -9.55
CA LYS A 225 -17.25 0.31 -10.76
C LYS A 225 -17.73 -0.66 -11.83
N SER A 226 -17.23 -1.89 -11.83
CA SER A 226 -17.57 -2.88 -12.86
C SER A 226 -17.66 -4.31 -12.32
N PRO A 227 -18.34 -4.54 -11.17
CA PRO A 227 -18.36 -5.86 -10.51
C PRO A 227 -18.91 -6.97 -11.40
N ARG A 228 -19.80 -6.64 -12.36
CA ARG A 228 -20.39 -7.57 -13.34
C ARG A 228 -19.37 -8.15 -14.33
N LEU A 229 -18.25 -7.47 -14.55
CA LEU A 229 -17.16 -7.99 -15.40
C LEU A 229 -16.34 -9.06 -14.67
N LEU A 230 -16.38 -9.08 -13.34
CA LEU A 230 -15.67 -10.04 -12.50
C LEU A 230 -16.62 -11.18 -12.11
N THR A 231 -16.84 -12.11 -13.04
CA THR A 231 -17.61 -13.33 -12.74
C THR A 231 -16.92 -14.17 -11.67
N TRP A 232 -17.65 -15.10 -11.05
CA TRP A 232 -17.07 -15.98 -10.03
C TRP A 232 -15.83 -16.73 -10.56
N GLN A 233 -15.81 -17.13 -11.83
CA GLN A 233 -14.65 -17.80 -12.44
C GLN A 233 -13.43 -16.89 -12.47
N ILE A 234 -13.61 -15.62 -12.85
CA ILE A 234 -12.53 -14.63 -12.89
C ILE A 234 -12.04 -14.36 -11.47
N ARG A 235 -12.96 -14.22 -10.51
CA ARG A 235 -12.63 -14.00 -9.09
C ARG A 235 -11.85 -15.17 -8.48
N THR A 236 -12.27 -16.41 -8.74
CA THR A 236 -11.53 -17.62 -8.32
C THR A 236 -10.14 -17.67 -8.94
N ARG A 237 -10.02 -17.35 -10.24
CA ARG A 237 -8.71 -17.27 -10.91
C ARG A 237 -7.82 -16.20 -10.27
N ILE A 238 -8.37 -15.03 -9.95
CA ILE A 238 -7.64 -13.95 -9.26
C ILE A 238 -7.13 -14.45 -7.90
N ILE A 239 -7.98 -15.10 -7.09
CA ILE A 239 -7.57 -15.66 -5.79
C ILE A 239 -6.41 -16.65 -5.93
N SER A 240 -6.54 -17.58 -6.89
CA SER A 240 -5.49 -18.56 -7.21
C SER A 240 -4.18 -17.89 -7.62
N GLN A 241 -4.24 -16.84 -8.44
CA GLN A 241 -3.08 -16.06 -8.88
C GLN A 241 -2.44 -15.23 -7.75
N ILE A 242 -3.21 -14.71 -6.81
CA ILE A 242 -2.69 -14.06 -5.59
C ILE A 242 -1.92 -15.09 -4.75
N CYS A 243 -2.51 -16.27 -4.51
CA CYS A 243 -1.86 -17.35 -3.76
C CYS A 243 -0.55 -17.79 -4.43
N SER A 244 -0.54 -17.90 -5.76
CA SER A 244 0.66 -18.21 -6.54
C SER A 244 1.77 -17.17 -6.35
N ALA A 245 1.42 -15.88 -6.40
CA ALA A 245 2.39 -14.80 -6.17
C ALA A 245 2.96 -14.82 -4.74
N LEU A 246 2.11 -15.00 -3.72
CA LEU A 246 2.56 -15.06 -2.32
C LEU A 246 3.42 -16.29 -2.05
N ALA A 247 3.03 -17.46 -2.56
CA ALA A 247 3.83 -18.68 -2.44
C ALA A 247 5.23 -18.50 -3.05
N PHE A 248 5.33 -17.80 -4.20
CA PHE A 248 6.62 -17.45 -4.78
C PHE A 248 7.46 -16.54 -3.88
N LEU A 249 6.87 -15.49 -3.30
CA LEU A 249 7.57 -14.58 -2.39
C LEU A 249 8.06 -15.31 -1.13
N TYR A 250 7.23 -16.16 -0.55
CA TYR A 250 7.58 -16.93 0.66
C TYR A 250 8.61 -18.03 0.38
N SER A 251 8.69 -18.52 -0.87
CA SER A 251 9.69 -19.52 -1.25
C SER A 251 11.12 -18.97 -1.30
N LYS A 252 11.31 -17.64 -1.29
CA LYS A 252 12.63 -17.02 -1.39
C LYS A 252 13.52 -17.37 -0.20
N LYS A 253 14.82 -17.54 -0.50
CA LYS A 253 15.88 -17.92 0.43
C LYS A 253 17.04 -16.92 0.35
N PRO A 254 17.79 -16.68 1.43
CA PRO A 254 17.69 -17.34 2.75
C PRO A 254 16.42 -16.96 3.54
N HIS A 255 15.75 -15.88 3.15
CA HIS A 255 14.58 -15.34 3.87
C HIS A 255 13.37 -15.15 2.94
N PRO A 256 12.16 -15.47 3.41
CA PRO A 256 10.94 -15.20 2.66
C PRO A 256 10.74 -13.69 2.49
N ILE A 257 10.25 -13.28 1.32
CA ILE A 257 9.83 -11.90 1.09
C ILE A 257 8.40 -11.75 1.58
N ILE A 258 8.16 -10.79 2.48
CA ILE A 258 6.86 -10.50 3.05
C ILE A 258 6.32 -9.23 2.37
N HIS A 259 5.12 -9.32 1.80
CA HIS A 259 4.46 -8.21 1.12
C HIS A 259 4.06 -7.09 2.08
N GLY A 260 3.70 -7.40 3.32
CA GLY A 260 3.48 -6.46 4.43
C GLY A 260 2.35 -5.43 4.27
N ASN A 261 1.59 -5.47 3.18
CA ASN A 261 0.51 -4.53 2.87
C ASN A 261 -0.38 -5.06 1.74
N LEU A 262 -0.75 -6.34 1.82
CA LEU A 262 -1.60 -6.97 0.81
C LEU A 262 -3.04 -6.42 0.91
N GLY A 263 -3.63 -6.06 -0.22
CA GLY A 263 -5.01 -5.59 -0.31
C GLY A 263 -5.46 -5.39 -1.76
N LEU A 264 -6.76 -5.11 -1.96
CA LEU A 264 -7.36 -5.01 -3.30
C LEU A 264 -6.76 -3.88 -4.16
N THR A 265 -6.21 -2.84 -3.55
CA THR A 265 -5.52 -1.74 -4.25
C THR A 265 -4.16 -2.15 -4.82
N PHE A 266 -3.52 -3.18 -4.24
CA PHE A 266 -2.24 -3.75 -4.68
C PHE A 266 -2.43 -4.91 -5.66
N ILE A 267 -3.66 -5.31 -5.92
CA ILE A 267 -3.99 -6.33 -6.91
C ILE A 267 -4.41 -5.64 -8.19
N LEU A 268 -3.56 -5.68 -9.20
CA LEU A 268 -3.76 -5.00 -10.47
C LEU A 268 -4.18 -6.03 -11.52
N LEU A 269 -5.05 -5.62 -12.45
CA LEU A 269 -5.59 -6.51 -13.48
C LEU A 269 -5.10 -6.09 -14.85
N ASP A 270 -4.56 -7.04 -15.61
CA ASP A 270 -4.31 -6.81 -17.04
C ASP A 270 -5.63 -6.81 -17.84
N ASP A 271 -5.53 -6.54 -19.14
CA ASP A 271 -6.70 -6.45 -20.02
C ASP A 271 -7.47 -7.78 -20.16
N ASN A 272 -6.86 -8.91 -19.77
CA ASN A 272 -7.48 -10.24 -19.73
C ASN A 272 -7.97 -10.63 -18.33
N PHE A 273 -8.00 -9.69 -17.38
CA PHE A 273 -8.32 -9.91 -15.96
C PHE A 273 -7.41 -10.92 -15.26
N ASN A 274 -6.13 -11.02 -15.67
CA ASN A 274 -5.14 -11.71 -14.86
C ASN A 274 -4.60 -10.78 -13.79
N CYS A 275 -4.45 -11.31 -12.59
CA CYS A 275 -3.91 -10.64 -11.43
C CYS A 275 -2.39 -10.46 -11.54
N LYS A 276 -1.96 -9.24 -11.21
CA LYS A 276 -0.57 -8.82 -10.98
C LYS A 276 -0.50 -8.15 -9.62
N VAL A 277 0.13 -8.80 -8.65
CA VAL A 277 0.35 -8.26 -7.31
C VAL A 277 1.50 -7.26 -7.36
N LEU A 278 1.23 -6.02 -6.95
CA LEU A 278 2.20 -4.93 -6.87
C LEU A 278 2.89 -4.96 -5.52
N ILE A 279 4.21 -5.08 -5.53
CA ILE A 279 5.03 -5.08 -4.32
C ILE A 279 5.18 -3.63 -3.78
N PRO A 280 4.73 -3.34 -2.54
CA PRO A 280 4.84 -2.01 -1.95
C PRO A 280 6.27 -1.62 -1.60
N GLU A 281 6.47 -0.33 -1.34
CA GLU A 281 7.74 0.21 -0.86
C GLU A 281 8.17 -0.39 0.47
N GLY A 282 9.48 -0.53 0.66
CA GLY A 282 10.02 -0.99 1.92
C GLY A 282 9.72 -2.45 2.24
N THR A 283 9.01 -3.19 1.38
CA THR A 283 8.90 -4.65 1.49
C THR A 283 10.25 -5.34 1.35
N ALA A 284 11.11 -4.76 0.51
CA ALA A 284 12.47 -5.22 0.28
C ALA A 284 13.53 -4.44 1.10
N THR A 285 13.28 -3.18 1.50
CA THR A 285 14.26 -2.38 2.29
C THR A 285 14.00 -2.32 3.77
N SER A 286 12.78 -2.60 4.23
CA SER A 286 12.55 -2.68 5.67
C SER A 286 13.27 -3.92 6.11
N ASN A 287 14.54 -3.74 6.44
CA ASN A 287 15.36 -4.67 7.15
C ASN A 287 14.40 -5.39 8.10
N PRO A 288 14.15 -6.70 7.94
CA PRO A 288 13.58 -7.49 9.02
C PRO A 288 14.41 -7.38 10.32
N TYR A 289 15.56 -6.73 10.23
CA TYR A 289 16.69 -6.76 11.14
C TYR A 289 16.90 -5.39 11.81
N PRO A 290 16.17 -5.08 12.89
CA PRO A 290 16.77 -4.31 13.98
C PRO A 290 18.10 -4.99 14.36
N ARG A 291 19.10 -4.23 14.80
CA ARG A 291 20.32 -4.77 15.42
C ARG A 291 19.94 -5.48 16.74
N GLY A 292 19.50 -6.74 16.69
CA GLY A 292 18.96 -7.52 17.81
C GLY A 292 19.32 -9.02 17.77
N LYS A 293 18.92 -9.79 18.79
CA LYS A 293 19.25 -11.22 18.93
C LYS A 293 18.47 -12.09 17.91
N PHE A 294 19.06 -13.19 17.44
CA PHE A 294 18.48 -14.10 16.41
C PHE A 294 17.04 -14.57 16.70
N THR A 295 16.66 -14.71 17.97
CA THR A 295 15.29 -15.13 18.35
C THR A 295 14.24 -14.03 18.13
N GLU A 296 14.55 -12.77 18.45
CA GLU A 296 13.66 -11.61 18.20
C GLU A 296 13.43 -11.40 16.70
N TYR A 297 14.44 -11.73 15.89
CA TYR A 297 14.39 -11.74 14.42
C TYR A 297 13.33 -12.73 13.89
N ILE A 298 13.38 -13.99 14.33
CA ILE A 298 12.41 -15.02 13.91
C ILE A 298 11.00 -14.59 14.30
N GLU A 299 10.83 -13.96 15.46
CA GLU A 299 9.53 -13.50 15.93
C GLU A 299 8.97 -12.30 15.16
N ALA A 300 9.81 -11.35 14.76
CA ALA A 300 9.39 -10.19 13.96
C ALA A 300 9.00 -10.60 12.53
N GLY A 301 9.82 -11.44 11.88
CA GLY A 301 9.51 -12.00 10.55
C GLY A 301 8.23 -12.83 10.59
N ASN A 302 8.07 -13.69 11.60
CA ASN A 302 6.84 -14.44 11.81
C ASN A 302 5.62 -13.52 12.01
N ARG A 303 5.73 -12.43 12.78
CA ARG A 303 4.61 -11.50 12.95
C ARG A 303 4.15 -10.88 11.63
N ARG A 304 5.10 -10.43 10.80
CA ARG A 304 4.78 -9.86 9.49
C ARG A 304 4.20 -10.88 8.51
N LEU A 305 4.74 -12.10 8.48
CA LEU A 305 4.17 -13.18 7.66
C LEU A 305 2.73 -13.49 8.07
N GLY A 306 2.46 -13.48 9.39
CA GLY A 306 1.09 -13.59 9.90
C GLY A 306 0.17 -12.47 9.45
N SER A 307 0.69 -11.24 9.34
CA SER A 307 -0.06 -10.10 8.80
C SER A 307 -0.45 -10.31 7.35
N ASP A 308 0.45 -10.81 6.50
CA ASP A 308 0.10 -11.07 5.10
C ASP A 308 -0.91 -12.19 4.95
N VAL A 309 -0.80 -13.25 5.75
CA VAL A 309 -1.79 -14.33 5.79
C VAL A 309 -3.16 -13.78 6.20
N PHE A 310 -3.22 -12.97 7.24
CA PHE A 310 -4.47 -12.31 7.65
C PHE A 310 -5.03 -11.43 6.52
N SER A 311 -4.20 -10.58 5.90
CA SER A 311 -4.58 -9.74 4.77
C SER A 311 -5.04 -10.54 3.56
N LEU A 312 -4.46 -11.72 3.32
CA LEU A 312 -4.92 -12.66 2.28
C LEU A 312 -6.32 -13.16 2.61
N GLY A 313 -6.57 -13.56 3.86
CA GLY A 313 -7.89 -13.98 4.33
C GLY A 313 -8.95 -12.93 4.08
N VAL A 314 -8.72 -11.70 4.55
CA VAL A 314 -9.60 -10.55 4.31
C VAL A 314 -9.81 -10.32 2.81
N THR A 315 -8.74 -10.35 2.02
CA THR A 315 -8.79 -10.15 0.56
C THR A 315 -9.68 -11.19 -0.13
N ILE A 316 -9.52 -12.48 0.21
CA ILE A 316 -10.33 -13.57 -0.34
C ILE A 316 -11.80 -13.39 0.00
N LEU A 317 -12.11 -13.08 1.26
CA LEU A 317 -13.49 -12.89 1.71
C LEU A 317 -14.13 -11.66 1.06
N ARG A 318 -13.38 -10.57 0.86
CA ARG A 318 -13.85 -9.40 0.09
C ARG A 318 -14.15 -9.77 -1.37
N ILE A 319 -13.30 -10.55 -2.02
CA ILE A 319 -13.53 -11.00 -3.41
C ILE A 319 -14.78 -11.90 -3.49
N LEU A 320 -14.96 -12.80 -2.52
CA LEU A 320 -16.08 -13.74 -2.48
C LEU A 320 -17.43 -13.04 -2.21
N THR A 321 -17.47 -12.12 -1.26
CA THR A 321 -18.69 -11.47 -0.77
C THR A 321 -18.99 -10.13 -1.44
N GLY A 322 -18.00 -9.52 -2.09
CA GLY A 322 -18.11 -8.16 -2.64
C GLY A 322 -18.16 -7.07 -1.57
N LEU A 323 -17.91 -7.40 -0.29
CA LEU A 323 -17.96 -6.45 0.81
C LEU A 323 -16.70 -5.56 0.89
N SER A 324 -16.87 -4.37 1.46
CA SER A 324 -15.75 -3.50 1.86
C SER A 324 -14.99 -4.11 3.04
N ALA A 325 -13.80 -3.57 3.35
CA ALA A 325 -13.01 -4.02 4.49
C ALA A 325 -13.80 -3.94 5.82
N ALA A 326 -14.45 -2.80 6.09
CA ALA A 326 -15.33 -2.63 7.25
C ALA A 326 -16.56 -3.56 7.21
N GLY A 327 -17.03 -3.92 6.01
CA GLY A 327 -18.10 -4.90 5.84
C GLY A 327 -17.69 -6.30 6.29
N ILE A 328 -16.47 -6.71 5.94
CA ILE A 328 -15.89 -7.98 6.38
C ILE A 328 -15.63 -7.97 7.88
N GLU A 329 -15.05 -6.91 8.43
CA GLU A 329 -14.78 -6.81 9.87
C GLU A 329 -16.04 -7.02 10.72
N ARG A 330 -17.18 -6.45 10.31
CA ARG A 330 -18.46 -6.61 11.02
C ARG A 330 -19.12 -7.98 10.84
N LYS A 331 -18.82 -8.70 9.76
CA LYS A 331 -19.52 -9.93 9.37
C LYS A 331 -18.61 -11.14 9.28
N MET A 332 -17.36 -11.04 9.73
CA MET A 332 -16.32 -12.06 9.50
C MET A 332 -16.81 -13.44 9.94
N ASP A 333 -17.30 -13.55 11.17
CA ASP A 333 -17.81 -14.80 11.73
C ASP A 333 -19.07 -15.32 11.01
N ASP A 334 -19.87 -14.41 10.45
CA ASP A 334 -21.11 -14.73 9.75
C ASP A 334 -20.90 -15.10 8.28
N VAL A 335 -19.72 -14.84 7.69
CA VAL A 335 -19.45 -15.18 6.27
C VAL A 335 -19.72 -16.66 6.02
N TYR A 336 -19.40 -17.52 7.00
CA TYR A 336 -19.63 -18.95 6.91
C TYR A 336 -20.21 -19.53 8.22
N ASN A 337 -21.53 -19.43 8.35
CA ASN A 337 -22.30 -20.06 9.43
C ASN A 337 -23.33 -21.07 8.86
N GLY A 338 -22.86 -21.94 7.97
CA GLY A 338 -23.68 -22.90 7.23
C GLY A 338 -23.85 -22.55 5.75
N GLU A 339 -24.25 -23.53 4.95
CA GLU A 339 -24.31 -23.42 3.49
C GLU A 339 -25.33 -22.37 3.01
N GLU A 340 -26.50 -22.30 3.63
CA GLU A 340 -27.52 -21.32 3.28
C GLU A 340 -27.07 -19.89 3.56
N GLU A 341 -26.40 -19.65 4.69
CA GLU A 341 -25.88 -18.34 5.07
C GLU A 341 -24.73 -17.93 4.15
N LEU A 342 -23.81 -18.85 3.85
CA LEU A 342 -22.76 -18.62 2.85
C LEU A 342 -23.36 -18.17 1.51
N MET A 343 -24.37 -18.89 1.00
CA MET A 343 -25.00 -18.54 -0.29
C MET A 343 -25.82 -17.25 -0.24
N ARG A 344 -26.16 -16.75 0.95
CA ARG A 344 -26.69 -15.39 1.15
C ARG A 344 -25.60 -14.34 1.15
N ASN A 345 -24.39 -14.67 1.60
CA ASN A 345 -23.25 -13.75 1.74
C ASN A 345 -22.35 -13.65 0.51
N VAL A 346 -22.32 -14.65 -0.38
CA VAL A 346 -21.55 -14.55 -1.64
C VAL A 346 -22.11 -13.46 -2.57
N ASP A 347 -21.22 -12.80 -3.31
CA ASP A 347 -21.60 -11.75 -4.25
C ASP A 347 -22.34 -12.32 -5.46
N ARG A 348 -23.66 -12.12 -5.47
CA ARG A 348 -24.54 -12.55 -6.58
C ARG A 348 -24.30 -11.79 -7.88
N ILE A 349 -23.65 -10.62 -7.84
CA ILE A 349 -23.27 -9.87 -9.05
C ILE A 349 -22.24 -10.64 -9.87
N ALA A 350 -21.42 -11.47 -9.22
CA ALA A 350 -20.45 -12.34 -9.89
C ALA A 350 -21.10 -13.56 -10.59
N GLY A 351 -22.42 -13.70 -10.49
CA GLY A 351 -23.19 -14.83 -11.01
C GLY A 351 -23.42 -15.93 -9.98
N ASN A 352 -23.82 -17.10 -10.46
CA ASN A 352 -24.16 -18.25 -9.62
C ASN A 352 -22.89 -18.98 -9.18
N TRP A 353 -22.44 -18.71 -7.95
CA TRP A 353 -21.32 -19.41 -7.33
C TRP A 353 -21.63 -20.90 -7.13
N PRO A 354 -20.73 -21.81 -7.53
CA PRO A 354 -20.82 -23.21 -7.12
C PRO A 354 -20.65 -23.30 -5.61
N LEU A 355 -21.61 -23.92 -4.92
CA LEU A 355 -21.62 -24.01 -3.46
C LEU A 355 -20.30 -24.57 -2.90
N GLN A 356 -19.83 -25.69 -3.45
CA GLN A 356 -18.60 -26.33 -2.97
C GLN A 356 -17.37 -25.41 -3.09
N LEU A 357 -17.26 -24.68 -4.21
CA LEU A 357 -16.18 -23.73 -4.41
C LEU A 357 -16.28 -22.54 -3.45
N ALA A 358 -17.49 -21.99 -3.26
CA ALA A 358 -17.71 -20.92 -2.31
C ALA A 358 -17.35 -21.35 -0.88
N LYS A 359 -17.67 -22.59 -0.50
CA LYS A 359 -17.32 -23.17 0.80
C LYS A 359 -15.82 -23.25 0.99
N GLU A 360 -15.10 -23.78 0.00
CA GLU A 360 -13.64 -23.90 0.05
C GLU A 360 -12.96 -22.54 0.18
N LEU A 361 -13.40 -21.55 -0.60
CA LEU A 361 -12.86 -20.19 -0.55
C LEU A 361 -13.18 -19.47 0.77
N ALA A 362 -14.41 -19.59 1.28
CA ALA A 362 -14.81 -19.01 2.56
C ALA A 362 -14.04 -19.63 3.72
N TYR A 363 -13.96 -20.96 3.76
CA TYR A 363 -13.22 -21.69 4.79
C TYR A 363 -11.73 -21.31 4.78
N PHE A 364 -11.12 -21.27 3.60
CA PHE A 364 -9.71 -20.88 3.48
C PHE A 364 -9.49 -19.42 3.90
N GLY A 365 -10.36 -18.50 3.49
CA GLY A 365 -10.31 -17.09 3.88
C GLY A 365 -10.38 -16.91 5.40
N LEU A 366 -11.36 -17.56 6.04
CA LEU A 366 -11.52 -17.51 7.50
C LEU A 366 -10.35 -18.17 8.24
N LYS A 367 -9.87 -19.33 7.76
CA LYS A 367 -8.69 -19.99 8.30
C LYS A 367 -7.47 -19.07 8.27
N CYS A 368 -7.28 -18.30 7.20
CA CYS A 368 -6.23 -17.29 7.12
C CYS A 368 -6.41 -16.17 8.16
N CYS A 369 -7.64 -15.69 8.36
CA CYS A 369 -7.95 -14.67 9.38
C CYS A 369 -7.68 -15.14 10.82
N TYR A 370 -7.96 -16.41 11.14
CA TYR A 370 -7.78 -16.97 12.50
C TYR A 370 -6.48 -17.75 12.71
N SER A 371 -5.55 -17.70 11.75
CA SER A 371 -4.32 -18.51 11.81
C SER A 371 -3.41 -18.12 12.97
N SER A 372 -3.24 -19.03 13.92
CA SER A 372 -2.21 -18.95 14.97
C SER A 372 -0.81 -19.25 14.41
N LYS A 373 0.26 -19.02 15.20
CA LYS A 373 1.65 -19.31 14.78
C LYS A 373 1.85 -20.77 14.29
N SER A 374 1.16 -21.75 14.89
CA SER A 374 1.26 -23.17 14.52
C SER A 374 0.54 -23.53 13.22
N ASN A 375 -0.50 -22.77 12.84
CA ASN A 375 -1.33 -23.09 11.66
C ASN A 375 -0.76 -22.54 10.34
N ARG A 376 0.30 -21.72 10.38
CA ARG A 376 0.84 -21.02 9.21
C ARG A 376 1.47 -21.93 8.15
N LEU A 377 2.21 -22.97 8.57
CA LEU A 377 2.78 -23.95 7.65
C LEU A 377 1.69 -24.63 6.81
N HIS A 378 0.55 -24.89 7.45
CA HIS A 378 -0.60 -25.49 6.79
C HIS A 378 -1.31 -24.51 5.84
N VAL A 379 -1.25 -23.19 6.09
CA VAL A 379 -1.73 -22.17 5.15
C VAL A 379 -0.88 -22.12 3.89
N GLU A 380 0.45 -22.19 4.01
CA GLU A 380 1.35 -22.22 2.83
C GLU A 380 1.09 -23.45 1.95
N GLU A 381 0.83 -24.61 2.55
CA GLU A 381 0.44 -25.82 1.84
C GLU A 381 -0.94 -25.66 1.18
N SER A 382 -1.93 -25.17 1.93
CA SER A 382 -3.29 -24.92 1.43
C SER A 382 -3.31 -23.88 0.29
N MET A 383 -2.36 -22.92 0.24
CA MET A 383 -2.22 -22.02 -0.91
C MET A 383 -1.87 -22.77 -2.20
N LYS A 384 -1.05 -23.83 -2.13
CA LYS A 384 -0.71 -24.65 -3.29
C LYS A 384 -1.93 -25.41 -3.81
N ASP A 385 -2.79 -25.87 -2.90
CA ASP A 385 -4.05 -26.54 -3.28
C ASP A 385 -5.00 -25.59 -4.03
N LEU A 386 -5.10 -24.33 -3.59
CA LEU A 386 -5.86 -23.28 -4.32
C LEU A 386 -5.26 -22.94 -5.68
N VAL A 387 -3.94 -23.03 -5.84
CA VAL A 387 -3.29 -22.89 -7.15
C VAL A 387 -3.74 -24.01 -8.09
N ASN A 388 -3.82 -25.24 -7.58
CA ASN A 388 -4.20 -26.42 -8.36
C ASN A 388 -5.71 -26.49 -8.69
N LEU A 389 -6.58 -25.98 -7.82
CA LEU A 389 -8.04 -25.92 -8.04
C LEU A 389 -8.44 -25.21 -9.35
N ASN A 390 -7.66 -24.21 -9.78
CA ASN A 390 -7.90 -23.51 -11.04
C ASN A 390 -7.43 -24.31 -12.27
N CYS A 391 -6.40 -25.17 -12.14
CA CYS A 391 -5.96 -26.07 -13.22
C CYS A 391 -7.03 -27.12 -13.54
N ASP A 392 -7.67 -27.69 -12.51
CA ASP A 392 -8.71 -28.71 -12.71
C ASP A 392 -9.98 -28.15 -13.37
N GLN A 393 -10.37 -26.92 -13.03
CA GLN A 393 -11.49 -26.26 -13.70
C GLN A 393 -11.20 -25.93 -15.18
N GLN A 394 -9.94 -25.66 -15.54
CA GLN A 394 -9.55 -25.47 -16.95
C GLN A 394 -9.53 -26.80 -17.72
N LEU A 395 -9.09 -27.89 -17.08
CA LEU A 395 -9.12 -29.24 -17.65
C LEU A 395 -10.54 -29.76 -17.87
N HIS A 396 -11.48 -29.49 -16.96
CA HIS A 396 -12.89 -29.82 -17.15
C HIS A 396 -13.55 -29.04 -18.30
N LYS A 397 -13.11 -27.80 -18.57
CA LYS A 397 -13.56 -27.04 -19.76
C LYS A 397 -13.08 -27.64 -21.08
N GLN A 398 -11.89 -28.25 -21.12
CA GLN A 398 -11.39 -28.91 -22.33
C GLN A 398 -12.09 -30.26 -22.63
N LYS A 399 -12.65 -30.92 -21.61
CA LYS A 399 -13.39 -32.18 -21.76
C LYS A 399 -14.88 -32.00 -22.10
N GLY A 400 -15.38 -30.76 -22.16
CA GLY A 400 -16.81 -30.44 -22.25
C GLY A 400 -17.30 -29.85 -23.57
N VAL A 401 -16.50 -29.82 -24.64
CA VAL A 401 -16.94 -29.34 -25.96
C VAL A 401 -17.09 -30.53 -26.90
N PRO A 402 -18.31 -31.00 -27.22
CA PRO A 402 -18.52 -31.74 -28.45
C PRO A 402 -18.24 -30.77 -29.60
N ILE A 403 -17.25 -31.10 -30.42
CA ILE A 403 -17.11 -30.51 -31.75
C ILE A 403 -18.36 -30.96 -32.50
N LEU A 404 -19.30 -30.03 -32.73
CA LEU A 404 -20.35 -30.16 -33.73
C LEU A 404 -19.93 -29.36 -34.96
#